data_AF-A0A1W2DQW8-F1
#
_entry.id   AF-A0A1W2DQW8-F1
#
_cell.length_a   1.000
_cell.length_b   1.000
_cell.length_c   1.000
_cell.angle_alpha   90.00
_cell.angle_beta   90.00
_cell.angle_gamma   90.00
#
_symmetry.space_group_name_H-M   'P 1'
#
loop_
_entity.id
_entity.type
_entity.pdbx_description
1 polymer ?
#
loop_
_entity_poly.entity_id
_entity_poly.type
_entity_poly.pdbx_seq_one_letter_code
_entity_poly.pdbx_strand_id
1 'polypeptide(L)'
;MSIGSEQQLRIERLAEKLSGLSRELKEAVDLSIQLRAQSAQNKNEVARLWEDFLGQLFGYIKQRSKESRDNLLAGISWTRMKLF
;
A
#
# COMPACT_ATOMS: atom_id res chain seq x y z
N MET A 1 10.80 26.77 17.24
CA MET A 1 10.78 25.34 16.83
C MET A 1 11.86 25.15 15.80
N SER A 2 12.72 24.13 15.93
CA SER A 2 13.84 23.92 15.00
C SER A 2 13.37 23.15 13.75
N ILE A 3 14.08 23.30 12.64
CA ILE A 3 13.81 22.58 11.37
C ILE A 3 13.76 21.06 11.60
N GLY A 4 14.57 20.53 12.52
CA GLY A 4 14.57 19.12 12.89
C GLY A 4 13.25 18.65 13.52
N SER A 5 12.58 19.50 14.30
CA SER A 5 11.28 19.16 14.90
C SER A 5 10.15 19.05 13.87
N GLU A 6 10.18 19.87 12.80
CA GLU A 6 9.15 19.84 11.76
C GLU A 6 9.30 18.62 10.82
N GLN A 7 10.54 18.28 10.46
CA GLN A 7 10.81 17.10 9.64
C GLN A 7 10.39 15.80 10.36
N GLN A 8 10.69 15.71 11.66
CA GLN A 8 10.31 14.58 12.48
C GLN A 8 8.77 14.39 12.53
N LEU A 9 8.02 15.46 12.75
CA LEU A 9 6.55 15.42 12.73
C LEU A 9 5.98 14.95 11.39
N ARG A 10 6.60 15.33 10.26
CA ARG A 10 6.17 14.88 8.93
C ARG A 10 6.40 13.38 8.72
N ILE A 11 7.50 12.85 9.23
CA ILE A 11 7.81 11.41 9.18
C ILE A 11 6.83 10.62 10.03
N GLU A 12 6.55 11.08 11.26
CA GLU A 12 5.57 10.46 12.15
C GLU A 12 4.19 10.41 11.51
N ARG A 13 3.75 11.52 10.91
CA ARG A 13 2.47 11.59 10.19
C ARG A 13 2.42 10.62 9.00
N LEU A 14 3.53 10.43 8.28
CA LEU A 14 3.61 9.42 7.22
C LEU A 14 3.50 8.00 7.79
N ALA A 15 4.19 7.71 8.90
CA ALA A 15 4.13 6.42 9.57
C ALA A 15 2.71 6.08 10.05
N GLU A 16 2.00 7.06 10.64
CA GLU A 16 0.60 6.91 11.04
C GLU A 16 -0.30 6.58 9.85
N LYS A 17 -0.14 7.29 8.73
CA LYS A 17 -0.91 7.00 7.50
C LYS A 17 -0.67 5.59 6.98
N LEU A 18 0.59 5.15 6.94
CA LEU A 18 0.95 3.80 6.49
C LEU A 18 0.42 2.72 7.44
N SER A 19 0.44 2.97 8.74
CA SER A 19 -0.14 2.08 9.75
C SER A 19 -1.66 1.94 9.59
N GLY A 20 -2.36 3.06 9.35
CA GLY A 20 -3.79 3.07 9.05
C GLY A 20 -4.12 2.25 7.80
N LEU A 21 -3.43 2.50 6.69
CA LEU A 21 -3.59 1.73 5.45
C LEU A 21 -3.32 0.23 5.65
N SER A 22 -2.34 -0.14 6.48
CA SER A 22 -2.05 -1.54 6.76
C SER A 22 -3.19 -2.24 7.50
N ARG A 23 -3.92 -1.52 8.37
CA ARG A 23 -5.08 -2.08 9.08
C ARG A 23 -6.24 -2.34 8.13
N GLU A 24 -6.61 -1.33 7.34
CA GLU A 24 -7.65 -1.45 6.31
C GLU A 24 -7.33 -2.57 5.32
N LEU A 25 -6.05 -2.70 4.93
CA LEU A 25 -5.61 -3.75 4.03
C LEU A 25 -5.80 -5.16 4.62
N LYS A 26 -5.58 -5.34 5.93
CA LYS A 26 -5.82 -6.64 6.60
C LYS A 26 -7.30 -7.01 6.56
N GLU A 27 -8.17 -6.06 6.89
CA GLU A 27 -9.63 -6.26 6.85
C GLU A 27 -10.12 -6.60 5.43
N ALA A 28 -9.59 -5.91 4.42
CA ALA A 28 -9.88 -6.21 3.02
C ALA A 28 -9.41 -7.62 2.59
N VAL A 29 -8.26 -8.08 3.08
CA VAL A 29 -7.76 -9.45 2.85
C VAL A 29 -8.66 -10.47 3.52
N ASP A 30 -9.03 -10.28 4.78
CA ASP A 30 -9.91 -11.20 5.51
C ASP A 30 -11.28 -11.32 4.83
N LEU A 31 -11.85 -10.19 4.40
CA LEU A 31 -13.10 -10.18 3.62
C LEU A 31 -12.95 -10.87 2.26
N SER A 32 -11.80 -10.66 1.59
CA SER A 32 -11.50 -11.33 0.32
C SER A 32 -11.49 -12.86 0.49
N ILE A 33 -10.93 -13.38 1.58
CA ILE A 33 -10.91 -14.83 1.86
C ILE A 33 -12.35 -15.35 2.00
N GLN A 34 -13.19 -14.67 2.79
CA GLN A 34 -14.58 -15.05 3.00
C GLN A 34 -15.37 -15.06 1.69
N LEU A 35 -15.26 -14.01 0.87
CA LEU A 35 -15.98 -13.90 -0.40
C LEU A 35 -15.52 -14.96 -1.41
N ARG A 36 -14.22 -15.19 -1.52
CA ARG A 36 -13.63 -16.19 -2.44
C ARG A 36 -14.05 -17.62 -2.10
N ALA A 37 -14.37 -17.91 -0.84
CA ALA A 37 -14.83 -19.24 -0.41
C ALA A 37 -16.28 -19.55 -0.87
N GLN A 38 -17.09 -18.52 -1.13
CA GLN A 38 -18.53 -18.68 -1.38
C GLN A 38 -18.86 -19.16 -2.80
N SER A 39 -18.12 -18.71 -3.83
CA SER A 39 -18.38 -19.11 -5.21
C SER A 39 -17.20 -18.86 -6.16
N ALA A 40 -17.17 -19.53 -7.31
CA ALA A 40 -16.20 -19.26 -8.36
C ALA A 40 -16.37 -17.87 -9.00
N GLN A 41 -17.61 -17.37 -9.08
CA GLN A 41 -17.89 -16.02 -9.56
C GLN A 41 -17.27 -14.96 -8.64
N ASN A 42 -17.44 -15.12 -7.31
CA ASN A 42 -16.85 -14.21 -6.33
C ASN A 42 -15.32 -14.23 -6.37
N LYS A 43 -14.69 -15.37 -6.71
CA LYS A 43 -13.23 -15.44 -6.90
C LYS A 43 -12.75 -14.51 -8.01
N ASN A 44 -13.47 -14.49 -9.14
CA ASN A 44 -13.12 -13.64 -10.27
C ASN A 44 -13.36 -12.16 -9.94
N GLU A 45 -14.48 -11.84 -9.29
CA GLU A 45 -14.78 -10.45 -8.90
C GLU A 45 -13.77 -9.91 -7.88
N VAL A 46 -13.44 -10.70 -6.86
CA VAL A 46 -12.40 -10.32 -5.89
C VAL A 46 -11.04 -10.14 -6.58
N ALA A 47 -10.68 -10.99 -7.54
CA ALA A 47 -9.43 -10.82 -8.30
C ALA A 47 -9.40 -9.50 -9.06
N ARG A 48 -10.48 -9.16 -9.77
CA ARG A 48 -10.64 -7.90 -10.51
C ARG A 48 -10.50 -6.68 -9.58
N LEU A 49 -11.13 -6.72 -8.40
CA LEU A 49 -11.01 -5.63 -7.41
C LEU A 49 -9.55 -5.44 -6.94
N TRP A 50 -8.82 -6.53 -6.72
CA TRP A 50 -7.39 -6.47 -6.39
C TRP A 50 -6.54 -5.93 -7.54
N GLU A 51 -6.81 -6.35 -8.77
CA GLU A 51 -6.13 -5.84 -9.97
C GLU A 51 -6.33 -4.33 -10.12
N ASP A 52 -7.57 -3.85 -9.98
CA ASP A 52 -7.89 -2.42 -10.05
C ASP A 52 -7.16 -1.63 -8.94
N PHE A 53 -7.21 -2.10 -7.69
CA PHE A 53 -6.53 -1.45 -6.57
C PHE A 53 -5.00 -1.41 -6.74
N LEU A 54 -4.38 -2.55 -7.05
CA LEU A 54 -2.92 -2.64 -7.21
C LEU A 54 -2.46 -1.81 -8.42
N GLY A 55 -3.23 -1.84 -9.52
CA GLY A 55 -2.99 -1.01 -10.70
C GLY A 55 -3.00 0.48 -10.36
N GLN A 56 -4.00 0.94 -9.61
CA GLN A 56 -4.07 2.33 -9.16
C GLN A 56 -2.92 2.69 -8.21
N LEU A 57 -2.61 1.84 -7.22
CA LEU A 57 -1.55 2.08 -6.24
C LEU A 57 -0.17 2.20 -6.89
N PHE A 58 0.24 1.18 -7.66
CA PHE A 58 1.54 1.19 -8.32
C PHE A 58 1.60 2.21 -9.45
N GLY A 59 0.47 2.42 -10.16
CA GLY A 59 0.34 3.45 -11.18
C GLY A 59 0.62 4.84 -10.61
N TYR A 60 0.01 5.17 -9.47
CA TYR A 60 0.22 6.44 -8.80
C TYR A 60 1.65 6.61 -8.30
N ILE A 61 2.23 5.61 -7.63
CA ILE A 61 3.63 5.66 -7.18
C ILE A 61 4.58 5.91 -8.36
N LYS A 62 4.38 5.20 -9.48
CA LYS A 62 5.21 5.35 -10.68
C LYS A 62 5.02 6.72 -11.32
N GLN A 63 3.78 7.22 -11.39
CA GLN A 63 3.50 8.58 -11.87
C GLN A 63 4.24 9.61 -11.03
N ARG A 64 4.11 9.55 -9.70
CA ARG A 64 4.78 10.49 -8.78
C ARG A 64 6.30 10.39 -8.86
N SER A 65 6.85 9.18 -9.01
CA SER A 65 8.29 8.99 -9.21
C SER A 65 8.81 9.71 -10.46
N LYS A 66 8.06 9.66 -11.57
CA LYS A 66 8.40 10.39 -12.79
C LYS A 66 8.31 11.91 -12.59
N GLU A 67 7.23 12.38 -11.97
CA GLU A 67 6.99 13.80 -11.72
C GLU A 67 8.06 14.41 -10.79
N SER A 68 8.48 13.67 -9.75
CA SER A 68 9.51 14.11 -8.80
C SER A 68 10.94 13.88 -9.27
N ARG A 69 11.14 13.15 -10.39
CA ARG A 69 12.45 12.66 -10.86
C ARG A 69 13.21 11.88 -9.78
N ASP A 70 12.47 11.18 -8.92
CA ASP A 70 13.01 10.37 -7.84
C ASP A 70 12.36 8.98 -7.87
N ASN A 71 13.15 7.93 -7.69
CA ASN A 71 12.61 6.58 -7.63
C ASN A 71 12.08 6.33 -6.22
N LEU A 72 10.78 6.53 -6.00
CA LEU A 72 10.15 6.42 -4.69
C LEU A 72 10.17 4.99 -4.11
N LEU A 73 10.53 3.99 -4.91
CA LEU A 73 10.73 2.61 -4.45
C LEU A 73 12.21 2.26 -4.24
N ALA A 74 13.14 3.16 -4.59
CA ALA A 74 14.55 2.97 -4.30
C ALA A 74 14.78 2.93 -2.79
N GLY A 75 15.64 2.03 -2.33
CA GLY A 75 15.94 1.84 -0.90
C GLY A 75 14.94 0.97 -0.15
N ILE A 76 13.79 0.61 -0.75
CA ILE A 76 12.92 -0.45 -0.22
C ILE A 76 13.63 -1.79 -0.45
N SER A 77 13.93 -2.48 0.65
CA SER A 77 14.61 -3.77 0.61
C SER A 77 13.58 -4.88 0.73
N TRP A 78 13.44 -5.62 -0.37
CA TRP A 78 12.62 -6.83 -0.42
C TRP A 78 13.10 -7.91 0.55
N THR A 79 14.37 -7.92 0.91
CA THR A 79 14.93 -8.83 1.92
C THR A 79 14.62 -8.41 3.36
N ARG A 80 14.40 -7.12 3.63
CA ARG A 80 13.92 -6.62 4.94
C ARG A 80 12.40 -6.75 5.09
N MET A 81 11.67 -6.76 3.98
CA MET A 81 10.27 -7.15 3.97
C MET A 81 10.24 -8.65 4.28
N LYS A 82 9.92 -9.02 5.53
CA LYS A 82 9.68 -10.41 5.92
C LYS A 82 8.40 -10.91 5.26
N LEU A 83 8.48 -11.15 3.96
CA LEU A 83 7.53 -11.94 3.22
C LEU A 83 8.03 -13.37 3.44
N PHE A 84 7.26 -14.15 4.20
CA PHE A 84 7.55 -15.52 4.68
C PHE A 84 8.40 -15.56 5.96
#